data_AF-A0A1C0YXG6-F1
#
_entry.id   AF-A0A1C0YXG6-F1
#
_cell.length_a   1.000
_cell.length_b   1.000
_cell.length_c   1.000
_cell.angle_alpha   90.00
_cell.angle_beta   90.00
_cell.angle_gamma   90.00
#
_symmetry.space_group_name_H-M   'P 1'
#
loop_
_entity.id
_entity.type
_entity.pdbx_description
1 polymer ?
#
loop_
_entity_poly.entity_id
_entity_poly.type
_entity_poly.pdbx_seq_one_letter_code
_entity_poly.pdbx_strand_id
1 'polypeptide(L)'
;MFRRIRWKLIVPIMVVVFFGAMFVVNQFYPTFPEEDRLTMYIWAAMISGVMTLIMFPTKEQEEIIEKGHQAEKEKLDAKRGKKTDDAEEPTTKFPYKQ
;
A
#
# COMPACT_ATOMS: atom_id res chain seq x y z
N MET A 1 18.05 13.24 -9.15
CA MET A 1 16.92 13.36 -10.10
C MET A 1 15.63 12.67 -9.61
N PHE A 2 15.60 12.08 -8.41
CA PHE A 2 14.46 11.28 -7.88
C PHE A 2 13.23 12.07 -7.41
N ARG A 3 13.36 13.36 -7.06
CA ARG A 3 12.21 14.17 -6.63
C ARG A 3 11.20 14.40 -7.77
N ARG A 4 11.65 14.62 -9.01
CA ARG A 4 10.78 15.02 -10.13
C ARG A 4 9.74 13.97 -10.54
N ILE A 5 10.01 12.68 -10.32
CA ILE A 5 9.09 11.60 -10.74
C ILE A 5 7.84 11.59 -9.85
N ARG A 6 7.96 11.86 -8.54
CA ARG A 6 6.80 11.84 -7.63
C ARG A 6 5.84 13.01 -7.85
N TRP A 7 6.39 14.20 -8.14
CA TRP A 7 5.55 15.38 -8.42
C TRP A 7 4.65 15.17 -9.64
N LYS A 8 5.06 14.36 -10.62
CA LYS A 8 4.22 14.01 -11.77
C LYS A 8 2.96 13.22 -11.41
N LEU A 9 2.96 12.50 -10.29
CA LEU A 9 1.80 11.73 -9.82
C LEU A 9 1.01 12.50 -8.75
N ILE A 10 1.72 13.16 -7.84
CA ILE A 10 1.13 13.91 -6.72
C ILE A 10 0.33 15.12 -7.23
N VAL A 11 0.90 15.91 -8.15
CA VAL A 11 0.24 17.15 -8.62
C VAL A 11 -1.11 16.86 -9.27
N PRO A 12 -1.26 15.87 -10.18
CA PRO A 12 -2.57 15.50 -10.70
C PRO A 12 -3.58 15.12 -9.62
N ILE A 13 -3.16 14.33 -8.62
CA ILE A 13 -4.05 13.91 -7.53
C ILE A 13 -4.51 15.12 -6.71
N MET A 14 -3.59 16.02 -6.35
CA MET A 14 -3.92 17.25 -5.63
C MET A 14 -4.93 18.11 -6.41
N VAL A 15 -4.75 18.21 -7.73
CA VAL A 15 -5.68 18.96 -8.61
C VAL A 15 -7.06 18.32 -8.63
N VAL A 16 -7.15 16.99 -8.79
CA VAL A 16 -8.43 16.27 -8.78
C VAL A 16 -9.14 16.44 -7.44
N VAL A 17 -8.43 16.33 -6.32
CA VAL A 17 -9.01 16.51 -4.98
C VAL A 17 -9.48 17.95 -4.77
N PHE A 18 -8.74 18.95 -5.26
CA PHE A 18 -9.14 20.34 -5.17
C PHE A 18 -10.48 20.60 -5.87
N PHE A 19 -10.62 20.17 -7.13
CA PHE A 19 -11.87 20.33 -7.88
C PHE A 19 -13.01 19.46 -7.32
N GLY A 20 -12.69 18.26 -6.83
CA GLY A 20 -13.66 17.40 -6.14
C GLY A 20 -14.21 18.08 -4.88
N ALA A 21 -13.35 18.65 -4.05
CA ALA A 21 -13.76 19.41 -2.87
C ALA A 21 -14.61 20.62 -3.24
N MET A 22 -14.25 21.34 -4.31
CA MET A 22 -15.04 22.47 -4.82
C MET A 22 -16.44 22.04 -5.25
N PHE A 23 -16.56 20.93 -5.99
CA PHE A 23 -17.85 20.38 -6.40
C PHE A 23 -18.70 19.98 -5.20
N VAL A 24 -18.12 19.25 -4.24
CA VAL A 24 -18.82 18.78 -3.04
C VAL A 24 -19.31 19.95 -2.19
N VAL A 25 -18.47 20.94 -1.92
CA VAL A 25 -18.87 22.08 -1.08
C VAL A 25 -19.92 22.93 -1.77
N ASN A 26 -19.81 23.16 -3.08
CA ASN A 26 -20.81 23.93 -3.82
C ASN A 26 -22.18 23.23 -3.90
N GLN A 27 -22.20 21.89 -3.96
CA GLN A 27 -23.46 21.12 -4.05
C GLN A 27 -24.09 20.88 -2.68
N PHE A 28 -23.30 20.48 -1.69
CA PHE A 28 -23.81 20.02 -0.39
C PHE A 28 -23.75 21.09 0.70
N TYR A 29 -22.90 22.11 0.55
CA TYR A 29 -22.70 23.17 1.55
C TYR A 29 -22.73 24.58 0.92
N PRO A 30 -23.83 24.94 0.21
CA PRO A 30 -23.91 26.20 -0.54
C PRO A 30 -23.93 27.45 0.34
N THR A 31 -24.19 27.34 1.65
CA THR A 31 -24.19 28.44 2.61
C THR A 31 -22.84 28.65 3.31
N PHE A 32 -21.84 27.81 3.02
CA PHE A 32 -20.53 27.91 3.67
C PHE A 32 -19.82 29.22 3.28
N PRO A 33 -19.15 29.93 4.21
CA PRO A 33 -18.51 31.22 3.93
C PRO A 33 -17.49 31.11 2.79
N GLU A 34 -17.60 31.97 1.77
CA GLU A 34 -16.70 31.91 0.60
C GLU A 34 -15.22 32.10 0.96
N GLU A 35 -14.96 32.93 1.98
CA GLU A 35 -13.62 33.21 2.52
C GLU A 35 -12.95 31.93 3.05
N ASP A 36 -13.73 31.05 3.66
CA ASP A 36 -13.23 29.79 4.25
C ASP A 36 -13.18 28.64 3.23
N ARG A 37 -13.95 28.72 2.13
CA ARG A 37 -13.98 27.68 1.09
C ARG A 37 -12.63 27.49 0.42
N LEU A 38 -11.99 28.59 0.03
CA LEU A 38 -10.69 28.52 -0.65
C LEU A 38 -9.64 27.87 0.25
N THR A 39 -9.61 28.28 1.52
CA THR A 39 -8.72 27.73 2.55
C THR A 39 -8.96 26.23 2.74
N MET A 40 -10.22 25.80 2.82
CA MET A 40 -10.59 24.39 2.91
C MET A 40 -10.10 23.59 1.70
N TYR A 41 -10.28 24.10 0.47
CA TYR A 41 -9.84 23.40 -0.74
C TYR A 41 -8.31 23.24 -0.80
N ILE A 42 -7.58 24.29 -0.39
CA ILE A 42 -6.11 24.24 -0.30
C ILE A 42 -5.68 23.20 0.73
N TRP A 43 -6.31 23.17 1.91
CA TRP A 43 -6.03 22.15 2.92
C TRP A 43 -6.34 20.73 2.43
N ALA A 44 -7.48 20.52 1.78
CA ALA A 44 -7.85 19.23 1.19
C ALA A 44 -6.81 18.76 0.16
N ALA A 45 -6.37 19.67 -0.73
CA ALA A 45 -5.33 19.38 -1.71
C ALA A 45 -4.00 19.04 -1.03
N MET A 46 -3.55 19.82 -0.04
CA MET A 46 -2.30 19.55 0.70
C MET A 46 -2.33 18.21 1.43
N ILE A 47 -3.40 17.90 2.14
CA ILE A 47 -3.56 16.63 2.86
C ILE A 47 -3.53 15.46 1.87
N SER A 48 -4.18 15.58 0.71
CA SER A 48 -4.14 14.55 -0.33
C SER A 48 -2.73 14.33 -0.88
N GLY A 49 -1.93 15.39 -1.04
CA GLY A 49 -0.54 15.29 -1.47
C GLY A 49 0.33 14.54 -0.46
N VAL A 50 0.13 14.80 0.84
CA VAL A 50 0.83 14.07 1.92
C VAL A 50 0.39 12.60 1.96
N MET A 51 -0.90 12.32 1.87
CA MET A 51 -1.41 10.94 1.84
C MET A 51 -0.85 10.15 0.65
N THR A 52 -0.79 10.79 -0.52
CA THR A 52 -0.21 10.19 -1.73
C THR A 52 1.25 9.80 -1.53
N LEU A 53 2.04 10.61 -0.80
CA LEU A 53 3.43 10.28 -0.49
C LEU A 53 3.59 9.05 0.41
N ILE A 54 2.61 8.81 1.28
CA ILE A 54 2.59 7.64 2.17
C ILE A 54 2.11 6.41 1.41
N MET A 55 1.07 6.56 0.57
CA MET A 55 0.42 5.44 -0.10
C MET A 55 1.23 4.89 -1.28
N PHE A 56 1.98 5.74 -1.99
CA PHE A 56 2.75 5.33 -3.16
C PHE A 56 4.24 5.25 -2.82
N PRO A 57 4.78 4.03 -2.59
CA PRO A 57 6.20 3.84 -2.27
C PRO A 57 7.10 4.30 -3.43
N THR A 58 8.37 4.63 -3.14
CA THR A 58 9.35 4.86 -4.20
C THR A 58 9.66 3.60 -4.98
N LYS A 59 10.19 3.76 -6.19
CA LYS A 59 10.82 2.65 -6.93
C LYS A 59 11.87 1.89 -6.10
N GLU A 60 12.63 2.58 -5.27
CA GLU A 60 13.60 1.94 -4.34
C GLU A 60 12.89 1.15 -3.24
N GLN A 61 11.79 1.66 -2.68
CA GLN A 61 10.96 0.93 -1.71
C GLN A 61 10.21 -0.23 -2.36
N GLU A 62 9.73 -0.08 -3.60
CA GLU A 62 9.14 -1.15 -4.40
C GLU A 62 10.15 -2.29 -4.61
N GLU A 63 11.40 -1.98 -4.95
CA GLU A 63 12.45 -2.99 -5.12
C GLU A 63 12.80 -3.70 -3.79
N ILE A 64 12.81 -2.97 -2.68
CA ILE A 64 13.03 -3.54 -1.34
C ILE A 64 11.87 -4.46 -0.95
N ILE A 65 10.62 -4.03 -1.19
CA ILE A 65 9.41 -4.81 -0.92
C ILE A 65 9.41 -6.08 -1.78
N GLU A 66 9.74 -5.98 -3.07
CA GLU A 66 9.80 -7.11 -3.99
C GLU A 66 10.84 -8.16 -3.57
N LYS A 67 12.05 -7.72 -3.17
CA LYS A 67 13.09 -8.61 -2.62
C LYS A 67 12.63 -9.30 -1.32
N GLY A 68 11.93 -8.57 -0.45
CA GLY A 68 11.33 -9.13 0.76
C GLY A 68 10.31 -10.24 0.45
N HIS A 69 9.41 -9.99 -0.51
CA HIS A 69 8.41 -10.98 -0.94
C HIS A 69 9.03 -12.22 -1.61
N GLN A 70 10.11 -12.06 -2.38
CA GLN A 70 10.82 -13.20 -2.97
C GLN A 70 11.49 -14.07 -1.89
N ALA A 71 12.16 -13.45 -0.92
CA ALA A 71 12.77 -14.15 0.20
C ALA A 71 11.74 -14.86 1.10
N GLU A 72 10.53 -14.32 1.23
CA GLU A 72 9.44 -14.97 1.96
C GLU A 72 8.89 -16.17 1.21
N LYS A 73 8.73 -16.08 -0.12
CA LYS A 73 8.32 -17.20 -0.97
C LYS A 73 9.31 -18.36 -0.93
N GLU A 74 10.61 -18.09 -1.03
CA GLU A 74 11.65 -19.12 -0.93
C GLU A 74 11.62 -19.84 0.43
N LYS A 75 11.37 -19.11 1.53
CA LYS A 75 11.21 -19.71 2.87
C LYS A 75 9.95 -20.58 2.97
N LEU A 76 8.86 -20.18 2.31
CA LEU A 76 7.63 -20.95 2.24
C LEU A 76 7.80 -22.23 1.42
N ASP A 77 8.50 -22.15 0.29
CA ASP A 77 8.78 -23.30 -0.58
C ASP A 77 9.77 -24.27 0.08
N ALA A 78 10.80 -23.77 0.77
CA ALA A 78 11.71 -24.60 1.58
C ALA A 78 10.98 -25.30 2.74
N LYS A 79 10.01 -24.63 3.39
CA LYS A 79 9.16 -25.25 4.43
C LYS A 79 8.21 -26.28 3.86
N ARG A 80 7.72 -26.10 2.63
CA ARG A 80 6.90 -27.11 1.94
C ARG A 80 7.72 -28.33 1.57
N GLY A 81 8.92 -28.16 1.00
CA GLY A 81 9.84 -29.26 0.70
C GLY A 81 10.13 -30.12 1.92
N LYS A 82 10.57 -29.50 3.02
CA LYS A 82 10.86 -30.19 4.29
C LYS A 82 9.69 -30.99 4.87
N LYS A 83 8.46 -30.46 4.76
CA LYS A 83 7.25 -31.15 5.24
C LYS A 83 6.92 -32.41 4.44
N THR A 84 7.39 -32.51 3.20
CA THR A 84 7.22 -33.69 2.34
C THR A 84 8.28 -34.74 2.64
N ASP A 85 9.51 -34.30 2.94
CA ASP A 85 10.62 -35.20 3.31
C ASP A 85 10.45 -35.77 4.74
N ASP A 86 9.89 -35.00 5.68
CA ASP A 86 9.60 -35.46 7.05
C ASP A 86 8.38 -36.42 7.13
N ALA A 87 7.65 -36.64 6.03
CA ALA A 87 6.54 -37.61 5.96
C ALA A 87 6.99 -39.03 5.57
N GLU A 88 8.28 -39.22 5.26
CA GLU A 88 8.89 -40.51 4.91
C GLU A 88 9.79 -41.06 6.03
N GLU A 89 9.31 -41.12 7.28
CA GLU A 89 9.85 -42.09 8.25
C GLU A 89 8.77 -43.12 8.64
N PRO A 90 8.83 -44.35 8.10
CA PRO A 90 8.03 -45.44 8.62
C PRO A 90 8.60 -45.85 9.98
N THR A 91 8.06 -45.29 11.07
CA THR A 91 8.32 -45.78 12.42
C THR A 91 7.71 -47.18 12.57
N THR A 92 8.56 -48.17 12.31
CA THR A 92 8.32 -49.59 12.54
C THR A 92 8.01 -49.89 14.02
N LYS A 93 7.26 -50.99 14.22
CA LYS A 93 7.13 -51.86 15.40
C LYS A 93 5.89 -51.67 16.28
N PHE A 94 4.79 -52.29 15.86
CA PHE A 94 3.78 -52.82 16.78
C PHE A 94 4.29 -54.14 17.39
N PRO A 95 4.39 -54.29 18.73
CA PRO A 95 4.65 -55.58 19.35
C PRO A 95 3.31 -56.32 19.52
N TYR A 96 3.06 -57.35 18.71
CA TYR A 96 2.10 -58.39 19.08
C TYR A 96 2.73 -59.28 20.15
N LYS A 97 2.14 -59.31 21.35
CA LYS A 97 2.34 -60.39 22.34
C LYS A 97 1.28 -61.46 22.09
N GLN A 98 1.75 -62.71 21.93
CA GLN A 98 0.94 -63.93 22.00
C GLN A 98 0.37 -64.14 23.41
#